data_AF-A0A2N2R715-F1
#
_entry.id   AF-A0A2N2R715-F1
#
_cell.length_a   1.000
_cell.length_b   1.000
_cell.length_c   1.000
_cell.angle_alpha   90.00
_cell.angle_beta   90.00
_cell.angle_gamma   90.00
#
_symmetry.space_group_name_H-M   'P 1'
#
loop_
_entity.id
_entity.type
_entity.pdbx_description
1 polymer ?
#
loop_
_entity_poly.entity_id
_entity_poly.type
_entity_poly.pdbx_seq_one_letter_code
_entity_poly.pdbx_strand_id
1 'polypeptide(L)' 'MQALQAEARLILAGPCPAIDSPDPGPAGFSGSIIVAEFPSLEAARTWADADPYIAAGVYEKVVIKPFKKVLPA' A
#
# COMPACT_ATOMS: atom_id res chain seq x y z
N MET A 1 0.45 5.91 7.30
CA MET A 1 1.71 5.22 6.98
C MET A 1 2.85 5.47 7.98
N GLN A 2 3.12 6.71 8.42
CA GLN A 2 4.23 7.01 9.34
C GLN A 2 4.24 6.19 10.64
N ALA A 3 3.08 5.94 11.25
CA ALA A 3 2.98 5.07 12.43
C ALA A 3 3.45 3.63 12.16
N LEU A 4 3.03 3.02 11.04
CA LEU A 4 3.48 1.67 10.66
C LEU A 4 5.00 1.61 10.44
N GLN A 5 5.58 2.68 9.89
CA GLN A 5 7.03 2.78 9.72
C GLN A 5 7.74 2.92 11.08
N ALA A 6 7.23 3.77 11.97
CA ALA A 6 7.80 3.97 13.31
C ALA A 6 7.72 2.72 14.18
N GLU A 7 6.65 1.93 14.03
CA GLU A 7 6.44 0.65 14.71
C GLU A 7 7.19 -0.52 14.07
N ALA A 8 8.02 -0.28 13.04
CA ALA A 8 8.72 -1.31 12.26
C ALA A 8 7.78 -2.38 11.64
N ARG A 9 6.50 -2.05 11.47
CA ARG A 9 5.47 -2.91 10.88
C ARG A 9 5.36 -2.74 9.37
N LEU A 10 5.93 -1.68 8.80
CA LEU A 10 5.94 -1.45 7.35
C LEU A 10 7.10 -2.19 6.70
N ILE A 11 6.80 -3.17 5.84
CA ILE A 11 7.82 -3.95 5.12
C ILE A 11 8.23 -3.23 3.84
N LEU A 12 7.25 -2.81 3.03
CA LEU A 12 7.45 -1.98 1.85
C LEU A 12 6.19 -1.19 1.51
N ALA A 13 6.37 -0.05 0.88
CA ALA A 13 5.30 0.69 0.24
C ALA A 13 5.85 1.43 -0.98
N GLY A 14 5.06 1.53 -2.04
CA GLY A 14 5.44 2.30 -3.21
C GLY A 14 4.31 2.44 -4.24
N PRO A 15 4.34 3.50 -5.06
CA PRO A 15 3.43 3.64 -6.18
C PRO A 15 3.84 2.71 -7.33
N CYS A 16 2.88 2.33 -8.17
CA CYS A 16 3.10 1.53 -9.37
C CYS A 16 3.07 2.44 -10.61
N PRO A 17 4.21 2.75 -11.25
CA PRO A 17 4.24 3.55 -12.47
C PRO A 17 3.32 2.98 -13.56
N ALA A 18 2.69 3.84 -14.35
CA ALA A 18 1.84 3.41 -15.46
C ALA A 18 2.65 2.94 -16.70
N ILE A 19 3.96 3.21 -16.72
CA ILE A 19 4.91 2.82 -17.76
C ILE A 19 6.15 2.20 -17.12
N ASP A 20 7.00 1.55 -17.92
CA ASP A 20 8.27 0.96 -17.46
C ASP A 20 9.34 2.04 -17.19
N SER A 21 9.09 2.88 -16.19
CA SER A 21 9.98 3.94 -15.71
C SER A 21 9.70 4.24 -14.24
N PRO A 22 10.72 4.40 -13.38
CA PRO A 22 10.53 4.84 -12.00
C PRO A 22 10.01 6.28 -11.87
N ASP A 23 10.24 7.11 -12.90
CA ASP A 23 9.66 8.45 -13.03
C ASP A 23 8.79 8.49 -14.30
N PRO A 24 7.48 8.21 -14.19
CA PRO A 24 6.60 8.10 -15.34
C PRO A 24 6.20 9.47 -15.94
N GLY A 25 6.56 10.57 -15.28
CA GLY A 25 6.18 11.92 -15.70
C GLY A 25 4.66 12.03 -15.94
N PRO A 26 4.21 12.55 -17.10
CA PRO A 26 2.79 12.71 -17.41
C PRO A 26 1.97 11.42 -17.46
N ALA A 27 2.62 10.25 -17.65
CA ALA A 27 1.91 8.97 -17.66
C ALA A 27 1.38 8.59 -16.27
N GLY A 28 1.95 9.15 -15.21
CA GLY A 28 1.48 8.96 -13.84
C GLY A 28 1.61 7.52 -13.31
N PHE A 29 0.80 7.21 -12.31
CA PHE A 29 0.84 5.95 -11.58
C PHE A 29 -0.52 5.23 -11.69
N SER A 30 -0.48 3.91 -11.79
CA SER A 30 -1.67 3.04 -11.89
C SER A 30 -2.19 2.57 -10.53
N GLY A 31 -1.45 2.81 -9.45
CA GLY A 31 -1.86 2.43 -8.11
C GLY A 31 -0.71 2.45 -7.11
N SER A 32 -0.88 1.71 -6.01
CA SER A 32 0.13 1.59 -4.97
C SER A 32 0.10 0.19 -4.36
N ILE A 33 1.25 -0.28 -3.90
CA ILE A 33 1.40 -1.52 -3.15
C ILE A 33 1.94 -1.19 -1.77
N ILE A 34 1.33 -1.77 -0.75
CA ILE A 34 1.75 -1.66 0.65
C ILE A 34 1.77 -3.08 1.23
N VAL A 35 2.88 -3.45 1.87
CA VAL A 35 3.01 -4.67 2.66
C VAL A 35 3.38 -4.25 4.08
N ALA A 36 2.49 -4.55 5.03
CA ALA A 36 2.67 -4.21 6.43
C ALA A 36 2.03 -5.26 7.36
N GLU A 37 2.51 -5.30 8.60
CA GLU A 37 2.02 -6.21 9.63
C GLU A 37 0.80 -5.66 10.34
N PHE A 38 -0.22 -6.50 10.49
CA PHE A 38 -1.45 -6.21 11.21
C PHE A 38 -1.83 -7.40 12.10
N PRO A 39 -2.50 -7.15 13.23
CA PRO A 39 -2.94 -8.22 14.13
C PRO A 39 -4.02 -9.12 13.49
N SER A 40 -4.73 -8.63 12.48
CA SER A 40 -5.75 -9.40 11.74
C SER A 40 -6.02 -8.78 10.37
N LEU A 41 -6.69 -9.53 9.48
CA LEU A 41 -7.16 -9.04 8.19
C LEU A 41 -8.17 -7.89 8.35
N GLU A 42 -9.03 -7.96 9.36
CA GLU A 42 -9.98 -6.88 9.69
C GLU A 42 -9.25 -5.61 10.10
N ALA A 43 -8.21 -5.69 10.94
CA ALA A 43 -7.43 -4.52 11.32
C ALA A 43 -6.71 -3.89 10.12
N ALA A 44 -6.21 -4.71 9.19
CA ALA A 44 -5.62 -4.23 7.94
C ALA A 44 -6.67 -3.51 7.07
N ARG A 45 -7.90 -4.02 7.02
CA ARG A 45 -9.00 -3.42 6.26
C ARG A 45 -9.45 -2.09 6.84
N THR A 46 -9.69 -2.02 8.15
CA THR A 46 -10.03 -0.76 8.83
C THR A 46 -8.94 0.29 8.64
N TRP A 47 -7.66 -0.12 8.69
CA TRP A 47 -6.55 0.79 8.43
C TRP A 47 -6.55 1.29 6.98
N ALA A 48 -6.77 0.41 6.01
CA ALA A 48 -6.81 0.78 4.60
C ALA A 48 -8.00 1.72 4.33
N ASP A 49 -9.20 1.40 4.83
CA ASP A 49 -10.42 2.19 4.66
C ASP A 49 -10.30 3.60 5.29
N ALA A 50 -9.44 3.77 6.29
CA ALA A 50 -9.10 5.06 6.88
C ALA A 50 -8.04 5.85 6.09
N ASP A 51 -7.49 5.31 5.01
CA ASP A 51 -6.48 6.00 4.20
C ASP A 51 -7.12 7.21 3.46
N PRO A 52 -6.56 8.42 3.61
CA PRO A 52 -7.10 9.62 2.97
C PRO A 52 -7.22 9.52 1.46
N TYR A 53 -6.40 8.70 0.78
CA TYR A 53 -6.49 8.52 -0.66
C TYR A 53 -7.73 7.72 -1.10
N ILE A 54 -8.25 6.85 -0.23
CA ILE A 54 -9.56 6.22 -0.44
C ILE A 54 -10.65 7.27 -0.28
N ALA A 55 -10.59 8.06 0.80
CA ALA A 55 -11.59 9.11 1.06
C ALA A 55 -11.60 10.21 -0.02
N ALA A 56 -10.45 10.49 -0.64
CA ALA A 56 -10.29 11.45 -1.72
C ALA A 56 -10.68 10.88 -3.11
N GLY A 57 -11.09 9.60 -3.19
CA GLY A 57 -11.50 8.96 -4.46
C GLY A 57 -10.36 8.70 -5.44
N VAL A 58 -9.11 8.72 -4.97
CA VAL A 58 -7.93 8.47 -5.81
C VAL A 58 -7.82 6.99 -6.18
N TYR A 59 -8.27 6.10 -5.29
CA TYR A 59 -8.31 4.67 -5.56
C TYR A 59 -9.67 4.23 -6.07
N GLU A 60 -9.72 3.77 -7.32
CA GLU A 60 -10.90 3.13 -7.90
C GLU A 60 -11.24 1.82 -7.18
N LYS A 61 -10.21 1.07 -6.75
CA LYS A 61 -10.37 -0.24 -6.10
C LYS A 61 -9.24 -0.51 -5.12
N VAL A 62 -9.60 -1.00 -3.93
CA VAL A 62 -8.65 -1.48 -2.92
C VAL A 62 -8.86 -2.97 -2.68
N VAL A 63 -7.77 -3.73 -2.69
CA VAL A 63 -7.78 -5.18 -2.48
C VAL A 63 -6.80 -5.52 -1.37
N ILE A 64 -7.32 -6.05 -0.26
CA ILE A 64 -6.52 -6.45 0.89
C ILE A 64 -6.45 -7.98 0.91
N LYS A 65 -5.22 -8.52 1.01
CA LYS A 65 -4.98 -9.97 1.03
C LYS A 65 -3.95 -10.30 2.12
N PRO A 66 -4.08 -11.46 2.79
CA PRO A 66 -2.98 -12.02 3.56
C PRO A 66 -1.74 -12.23 2.66
N PHE A 67 -0.56 -11.93 3.19
CA PHE A 67 0.70 -12.09 2.49
C PHE A 67 1.69 -12.87 3.34
N LYS A 68 2.31 -13.90 2.76
CA LYS A 68 3.41 -14.63 3.40
C LYS A 68 4.73 -14.10 2.85
N LYS A 69 5.45 -13.32 3.65
CA LYS A 69 6.83 -12.90 3.34
C LYS A 69 7.72 -14.14 3.33
N VAL A 70 8.20 -14.52 2.15
CA VAL A 70 9.18 -15.60 1.98
C VAL A 70 10.58 -15.06 1.73
N LEU A 71 10.69 -13.86 1.16
CA LEU A 71 11.93 -13.15 0.86
C LEU A 71 11.72 -11.62 0.94
N PRO A 72 12.79 -10.83 1.17
CA PRO A 72 14.06 -11.28 1.75
C PRO A 72 13.78 -11.98 3.08
N ALA A 73 14.66 -12.93 3.47
CA ALA A 73 14.53 -13.60 4.76
C ALA A 73 14.41 -12.55 5.88
#